data_AF-X0NLU4-F1
#
_entry.id   AF-X0NLU4-F1
#
_cell.length_a   1.000
_cell.length_b   1.000
_cell.length_c   1.000
_cell.angle_alpha   90.00
_cell.angle_beta   90.00
_cell.angle_gamma   90.00
#
_symmetry.space_group_name_H-M   'P 1'
#
loop_
_entity.id
_entity.type
_entity.pdbx_description
1 polymer ?
#
loop_
_entity_poly.entity_id
_entity_poly.type
_entity_poly.pdbx_seq_one_letter_code
_entity_poly.pdbx_strand_id
1 'polypeptide(L)'
;MNAAAFVIISFIFRAHFHTKGYSLLILLLSLIIGLGLFATNITWYAGFSGVLHGIFAWGCIRDIQAKTKGGWLLLLGLIIKIGWEQYFGGSVSSEELIGVRVATEAHLIGAITGAVSALIIKAKWL
;
A
#
# COMPACT_ATOMS: atom_id res chain seq x y z
N MET A 1 -0.94 11.11 10.53
CA MET A 1 -1.73 10.65 9.35
C MET A 1 -1.66 9.13 9.13
N ASN A 2 -0.47 8.53 9.05
CA ASN A 2 -0.34 7.08 8.77
C ASN A 2 -1.04 6.15 9.75
N ALA A 3 -1.03 6.43 11.06
CA ALA A 3 -1.72 5.58 12.05
C ALA A 3 -3.25 5.57 11.85
N ALA A 4 -3.86 6.74 11.57
CA ALA A 4 -5.28 6.82 11.28
C ALA A 4 -5.64 6.08 9.98
N ALA A 5 -4.84 6.27 8.93
CA ALA A 5 -5.00 5.54 7.69
C ALA A 5 -4.83 4.02 7.89
N PHE A 6 -3.89 3.57 8.72
CA PHE A 6 -3.74 2.17 9.09
C PHE A 6 -5.03 1.62 9.69
N VAL A 7 -5.56 2.26 10.75
CA VAL A 7 -6.81 1.83 11.41
C VAL A 7 -7.97 1.76 10.41
N ILE A 8 -8.14 2.78 9.56
CA ILE A 8 -9.23 2.82 8.57
C ILE A 8 -9.08 1.70 7.54
N ILE A 9 -7.89 1.52 6.96
CA ILE A 9 -7.63 0.50 5.95
C ILE A 9 -7.79 -0.89 6.55
N SER A 10 -7.24 -1.13 7.75
CA SER A 10 -7.43 -2.38 8.49
C SER A 10 -8.91 -2.66 8.72
N PHE A 11 -9.70 -1.64 9.06
CA PHE A 11 -11.13 -1.78 9.29
C PHE A 11 -11.91 -2.10 8.01
N ILE A 12 -11.61 -1.42 6.89
CA ILE A 12 -12.25 -1.65 5.58
C ILE A 12 -12.09 -3.11 5.16
N PHE A 13 -10.86 -3.64 5.22
CA PHE A 13 -10.53 -4.98 4.73
C PHE A 13 -10.49 -6.06 5.81
N ARG A 14 -11.00 -5.79 7.02
CA ARG A 14 -10.89 -6.67 8.20
C ARG A 14 -11.37 -8.10 7.98
N ALA A 15 -12.33 -8.30 7.07
CA ALA A 15 -12.88 -9.62 6.76
C ALA A 15 -11.84 -10.58 6.15
N HIS A 16 -10.73 -10.06 5.62
CA HIS A 16 -9.71 -10.84 4.94
C HIS A 16 -8.46 -11.10 5.80
N PHE A 17 -8.32 -10.45 6.96
CA PHE A 17 -7.10 -10.52 7.75
C PHE A 17 -7.18 -11.59 8.84
N HIS A 18 -6.22 -12.53 8.87
CA HIS A 18 -5.82 -13.19 10.11
C HIS A 18 -4.53 -12.57 10.66
N THR A 19 -4.39 -12.55 11.98
CA THR A 19 -3.30 -11.83 12.66
C THR A 19 -1.91 -12.21 12.16
N LYS A 20 -1.66 -13.51 11.92
CA LYS A 20 -0.36 -13.99 11.44
C LYS A 20 -0.08 -13.54 10.00
N GLY A 21 -1.03 -13.74 9.09
CA GLY A 21 -0.84 -13.34 7.70
C GLY A 21 -0.75 -11.84 7.53
N TYR A 22 -1.54 -11.09 8.29
CA TYR A 22 -1.48 -9.63 8.24
C TYR A 22 -0.10 -9.09 8.66
N SER A 23 0.47 -9.63 9.74
CA SER A 23 1.83 -9.28 10.16
C SER A 23 2.88 -9.68 9.11
N LEU A 24 2.75 -10.87 8.51
CA LEU A 24 3.66 -11.31 7.44
C LEU A 24 3.55 -10.43 6.19
N LEU A 25 2.34 -9.98 5.83
CA LEU A 25 2.13 -9.07 4.72
C LEU A 25 2.82 -7.72 4.98
N ILE A 26 2.69 -7.16 6.20
CA ILE A 26 3.35 -5.91 6.58
C ILE A 26 4.88 -6.05 6.50
N LEU A 27 5.44 -7.16 6.99
CA LEU A 27 6.88 -7.42 6.94
C LEU A 27 7.37 -7.58 5.49
N LEU A 28 6.63 -8.33 4.66
CA LEU A 28 6.93 -8.51 3.25
C LEU A 28 6.91 -7.16 2.51
N LEU A 29 5.85 -6.36 2.68
CA LEU A 29 5.74 -5.04 2.07
C LEU A 29 6.90 -4.14 2.49
N SER A 30 7.22 -4.10 3.79
CA SER A 30 8.33 -3.29 4.32
C SER A 30 9.67 -3.71 3.71
N LEU A 31 9.92 -5.02 3.59
CA LEU A 31 11.15 -5.55 3.00
C LEU A 31 11.27 -5.20 1.52
N ILE A 32 10.23 -5.45 0.72
CA ILE A 32 10.27 -5.21 -0.73
C ILE A 32 10.35 -3.71 -1.04
N ILE A 33 9.65 -2.86 -0.27
CA ILE A 33 9.78 -1.40 -0.39
C ILE A 33 11.22 -0.98 -0.09
N GLY A 34 11.79 -1.43 1.05
CA GLY A 34 13.16 -1.10 1.42
C GLY A 34 14.18 -1.53 0.35
N LEU A 35 14.06 -2.76 -0.17
CA LEU A 35 14.92 -3.26 -1.24
C LEU A 35 14.76 -2.46 -2.54
N GLY A 36 13.51 -2.15 -2.93
CA GLY A 36 13.25 -1.39 -4.16
C GLY A 36 13.73 0.06 -4.09
N LEU A 37 13.74 0.68 -2.91
CA LEU A 37 14.23 2.04 -2.74
C LEU A 37 15.75 2.16 -2.95
N PHE A 38 16.55 1.11 -2.73
CA PHE A 38 17.97 1.12 -3.07
C PHE A 38 18.25 1.29 -4.57
N ALA A 39 17.27 1.01 -5.43
CA ALA A 39 17.36 1.24 -6.87
C ALA A 39 16.91 2.66 -7.30
N THR A 40 16.67 3.56 -6.33
CA THR A 40 16.19 4.93 -6.56
C THR A 40 17.17 5.97 -6.02
N ASN A 41 16.93 7.25 -6.31
CA ASN A 41 17.71 8.37 -5.77
C ASN A 41 17.26 8.81 -4.36
N ILE A 42 16.40 8.03 -3.68
CA ILE A 42 15.97 8.35 -2.31
C ILE A 42 17.10 8.08 -1.33
N THR A 43 17.53 9.12 -0.64
CA THR A 43 18.58 9.05 0.39
C THR A 43 18.03 8.86 1.80
N TRP A 44 16.81 9.34 2.06
CA TRP A 44 16.13 9.19 3.33
C TRP A 44 14.67 8.83 3.13
N TYR A 45 14.26 7.75 3.78
CA TYR A 45 12.88 7.27 3.77
C TYR A 45 12.41 7.01 5.19
N ALA A 46 11.39 7.73 5.59
CA ALA A 46 10.69 7.53 6.86
C ALA A 46 9.19 7.60 6.60
N GLY A 47 8.52 6.44 6.59
CA GLY A 47 7.08 6.42 6.33
C GLY A 47 6.49 5.02 6.28
N PHE A 48 5.28 4.88 6.81
CA PHE A 48 4.47 3.66 6.70
C PHE A 48 3.53 3.72 5.48
N SER A 49 3.46 4.86 4.78
CA SER A 49 2.51 5.07 3.68
C SER A 49 2.70 4.10 2.52
N GLY A 50 3.93 3.71 2.17
CA GLY A 50 4.17 2.67 1.16
C GLY A 50 3.51 1.34 1.52
N VAL A 51 3.66 0.91 2.78
CA VAL A 51 3.02 -0.32 3.29
C VAL A 51 1.50 -0.19 3.26
N LEU A 52 0.95 0.98 3.60
CA LEU A 52 -0.50 1.24 3.53
C LEU A 52 -1.06 1.09 2.12
N HIS A 53 -0.37 1.60 1.10
CA HIS A 53 -0.77 1.41 -0.30
C HIS A 53 -0.73 -0.07 -0.70
N GLY A 54 0.24 -0.82 -0.20
CA GLY A 54 0.30 -2.27 -0.40
C GLY A 54 -0.83 -3.03 0.27
N ILE A 55 -1.14 -2.73 1.53
CA ILE A 55 -2.30 -3.32 2.22
C ILE A 55 -3.59 -2.98 1.48
N PHE A 56 -3.72 -1.72 1.02
CA PHE A 56 -4.91 -1.27 0.31
C PHE A 56 -5.08 -2.01 -1.03
N ALA A 57 -4.01 -2.13 -1.82
CA ALA A 57 -4.02 -2.90 -3.08
C ALA A 57 -4.39 -4.36 -2.84
N TRP A 58 -3.76 -4.98 -1.83
CA TRP A 58 -4.04 -6.36 -1.43
C TRP A 58 -5.51 -6.54 -1.05
N GLY A 59 -6.04 -5.64 -0.21
CA GLY A 59 -7.43 -5.65 0.25
C GLY A 59 -8.42 -5.48 -0.89
N CYS A 60 -8.17 -4.57 -1.82
CA CYS A 60 -9.03 -4.37 -2.99
C CYS A 60 -9.11 -5.64 -3.85
N ILE A 61 -7.98 -6.32 -4.08
CA ILE A 61 -7.97 -7.58 -4.83
C ILE A 61 -8.70 -8.69 -4.07
N ARG A 62 -8.57 -8.76 -2.74
CA ARG A 62 -9.34 -9.71 -1.93
C ARG A 62 -10.84 -9.46 -1.99
N ASP A 63 -11.27 -8.20 -1.92
CA ASP A 63 -12.67 -7.83 -2.12
C ASP A 63 -13.17 -8.28 -3.49
N ILE A 64 -12.39 -8.05 -4.55
CA ILE A 64 -12.72 -8.49 -5.92
C ILE A 64 -12.84 -10.02 -5.98
N GLN A 65 -11.87 -10.76 -5.43
CA GLN A 65 -11.88 -12.23 -5.39
C GLN A 65 -13.07 -12.78 -4.61
N ALA A 66 -13.45 -12.11 -3.51
CA ALA A 66 -14.59 -12.45 -2.66
C ALA A 66 -15.93 -11.91 -3.17
N LYS A 67 -15.94 -11.20 -4.32
CA LYS A 67 -17.12 -10.53 -4.88
C LYS A 67 -17.77 -9.50 -3.93
N THR A 68 -16.98 -8.92 -3.04
CA THR A 68 -17.40 -7.82 -2.16
C THR A 68 -17.55 -6.54 -2.99
N LYS A 69 -18.68 -5.84 -2.81
CA LYS A 69 -18.97 -4.61 -3.56
C LYS A 69 -17.95 -3.53 -3.20
N GLY A 70 -17.45 -2.81 -4.21
CA GLY A 70 -16.54 -1.68 -4.03
C GLY A 70 -15.06 -1.98 -4.29
N GLY A 71 -14.62 -3.24 -4.27
CA GLY A 71 -13.21 -3.59 -4.50
C GLY A 71 -12.64 -3.03 -5.81
N TRP A 72 -13.41 -3.11 -6.91
CA TRP A 72 -13.02 -2.52 -8.21
C TRP A 72 -12.94 -0.99 -8.17
N LEU A 73 -13.87 -0.32 -7.49
CA LEU A 73 -13.88 1.14 -7.38
C LEU A 73 -12.68 1.63 -6.56
N LEU A 74 -12.39 0.97 -5.43
CA LEU A 74 -11.24 1.29 -4.59
C LEU A 74 -9.92 1.03 -5.33
N LEU A 75 -9.81 -0.09 -6.07
CA LEU A 75 -8.63 -0.38 -6.88
C LEU A 75 -8.42 0.67 -7.98
N LEU A 76 -9.49 1.07 -8.67
CA LEU A 76 -9.41 2.13 -9.68
C LEU A 76 -8.95 3.45 -9.06
N GLY A 77 -9.51 3.83 -7.90
CA GLY A 77 -9.09 5.02 -7.17
C GLY A 77 -7.60 4.97 -6.78
N LEU A 78 -7.12 3.80 -6.32
CA LEU A 78 -5.71 3.60 -6.03
C LEU A 78 -4.83 3.77 -7.29
N ILE A 79 -5.20 3.17 -8.42
CA ILE A 79 -4.46 3.26 -9.68
C ILE A 79 -4.36 4.72 -10.14
N ILE A 80 -5.48 5.44 -10.14
CA ILE A 80 -5.53 6.87 -10.51
C ILE A 80 -4.60 7.67 -9.59
N LYS A 81 -4.70 7.46 -8.28
CA LYS A 81 -3.88 8.16 -7.28
C LYS A 81 -2.39 7.89 -7.48
N ILE A 82 -1.99 6.63 -7.68
CA ILE A 82 -0.57 6.28 -7.87
C ILE A 82 -0.07 6.84 -9.20
N GLY A 83 -0.84 6.72 -10.28
CA GLY A 83 -0.49 7.30 -11.58
C GLY A 83 -0.29 8.81 -11.51
N TRP A 84 -1.17 9.51 -10.79
CA TRP A 84 -1.03 10.94 -10.53
C TRP A 84 0.30 11.25 -9.82
N GLU A 85 0.62 10.53 -8.76
CA GLU A 85 1.87 10.74 -8.01
C GLU A 85 3.13 10.45 -8.83
N GLN A 86 3.09 9.48 -9.75
CA GLN A 86 4.24 9.21 -10.61
C GLN A 86 4.49 10.33 -11.62
N TYR A 87 3.45 11.03 -12.07
CA TYR A 87 3.57 12.07 -13.08
C TYR A 87 3.75 13.48 -12.50
N PHE A 88 3.02 13.79 -11.42
CA PHE A 88 2.97 15.12 -10.82
C PHE A 88 3.71 15.24 -9.48
N GLY A 89 4.23 14.12 -8.95
CA GLY A 89 4.87 14.08 -7.64
C GLY A 89 3.88 13.92 -6.48
N GLY A 90 4.42 13.91 -5.26
CA GLY A 90 3.63 13.72 -4.04
C GLY A 90 2.86 14.97 -3.62
N SER A 91 2.08 14.84 -2.54
CA SER A 91 1.32 15.96 -1.98
C SER A 91 2.25 17.03 -1.40
N VAL A 92 2.22 18.24 -1.97
CA VAL A 92 2.97 19.41 -1.47
C VAL A 92 2.67 19.68 0.01
N SER A 93 1.39 19.65 0.39
CA SER A 93 0.99 19.83 1.80
C SER A 93 1.57 18.76 2.75
N SER A 94 1.77 17.54 2.25
CA SER A 94 2.42 16.49 3.04
C SER A 94 3.91 16.75 3.18
N GLU A 95 4.57 17.20 2.11
CA GLU A 95 5.99 17.55 2.08
C GLU A 95 6.30 18.71 3.03
N GLU A 96 5.46 19.76 3.01
CA GLU A 96 5.56 20.90 3.94
C GLU A 96 5.44 20.45 5.40
N LEU A 97 4.55 19.49 5.68
CA LEU A 97 4.32 18.99 7.04
C LEU A 97 5.47 18.10 7.55
N ILE A 98 6.08 17.28 6.69
CA ILE A 98 7.12 16.31 7.08
C ILE A 98 8.55 16.82 6.82
N GLY A 99 8.71 17.94 6.11
CA GLY A 99 9.98 18.57 5.80
C GLY A 99 10.84 17.83 4.77
N VAL A 100 10.28 16.82 4.09
CA VAL A 100 10.97 16.02 3.07
C VAL A 100 10.03 15.65 1.93
N ARG A 101 10.59 15.41 0.74
CA ARG A 101 9.85 14.93 -0.43
C ARG A 101 9.10 13.64 -0.10
N VAL A 102 7.87 13.51 -0.56
CA VAL A 102 7.11 12.27 -0.45
C VAL A 102 7.73 11.23 -1.38
N ALA A 103 8.07 10.06 -0.83
CA ALA A 103 8.60 8.93 -1.58
C ALA A 103 7.48 8.21 -2.37
N THR A 104 7.11 8.77 -3.52
CA THR A 104 6.07 8.21 -4.39
C THR A 104 6.46 6.85 -4.97
N GLU A 105 7.76 6.58 -5.08
CA GLU A 105 8.33 5.30 -5.48
C GLU A 105 7.96 4.21 -4.46
N ALA A 106 7.99 4.51 -3.17
CA ALA A 106 7.57 3.58 -2.12
C ALA A 106 6.07 3.26 -2.20
N HIS A 107 5.24 4.23 -2.61
CA HIS A 107 3.81 3.99 -2.82
C HIS A 107 3.56 3.04 -4.00
N LEU A 108 4.27 3.23 -5.11
CA LEU A 108 4.18 2.37 -6.29
C LEU A 108 4.65 0.94 -5.96
N ILE A 109 5.84 0.80 -5.37
CA ILE A 109 6.40 -0.51 -4.99
C ILE A 109 5.46 -1.23 -4.03
N GLY A 110 4.95 -0.53 -3.02
CA GLY A 110 3.98 -1.06 -2.06
C GLY A 110 2.72 -1.56 -2.75
N ALA A 111 2.08 -0.72 -3.59
CA ALA A 111 0.85 -1.08 -4.30
C ALA A 111 1.03 -2.32 -5.20
N ILE A 112 2.12 -2.39 -5.97
CA ILE A 112 2.44 -3.55 -6.82
C ILE A 112 2.65 -4.80 -5.96
N THR A 113 3.47 -4.70 -4.91
CA THR A 113 3.79 -5.84 -4.04
C THR A 113 2.54 -6.38 -3.36
N GLY A 114 1.65 -5.50 -2.88
CA GLY A 114 0.38 -5.89 -2.28
C GLY A 114 -0.55 -6.57 -3.27
N ALA A 115 -0.66 -6.02 -4.48
CA ALA A 115 -1.47 -6.60 -5.55
C ALA A 115 -0.98 -8.01 -5.93
N VAL A 116 0.31 -8.15 -6.21
CA VAL A 116 0.95 -9.43 -6.53
C VAL A 116 0.78 -10.44 -5.38
N SER A 117 0.96 -9.99 -4.14
CA SER A 117 0.78 -10.84 -2.95
C SER A 117 -0.64 -11.39 -2.84
N ALA A 118 -1.66 -10.60 -3.18
CA ALA A 118 -3.05 -11.06 -3.16
C ALA A 118 -3.37 -12.09 -4.27
N LEU A 119 -2.65 -12.03 -5.39
CA LEU A 119 -2.80 -12.98 -6.50
C LEU A 119 -2.08 -14.31 -6.24
N ILE A 120 -0.90 -14.27 -5.62
CA ILE A 120 -0.07 -15.47 -5.39
C ILE A 120 -0.48 -16.20 -4.11
N ILE A 121 -0.68 -15.47 -3.02
CA ILE A 121 -0.95 -16.08 -1.72
C ILE A 121 -2.45 -16.41 -1.64
N LYS A 122 -2.81 -17.67 -1.38
CA LYS A 122 -4.24 -18.01 -1.22
C LYS A 122 -4.75 -17.50 0.12
N ALA A 123 -6.03 -17.11 0.17
CA ALA A 123 -6.68 -16.57 1.37
C ALA A 123 -6.59 -17.50 2.60
N LYS A 124 -6.45 -18.82 2.42
CA LYS A 124 -6.28 -19.79 3.51
C LYS A 124 -4.90 -19.78 4.19
N TRP A 125 -3.94 -19.00 3.69
CA TRP A 125 -2.55 -18.95 4.16
C TRP A 125 -2.14 -17.60 4.75
N LEU A 126 -3.08 -16.65 4.85
CA LEU A 126 -2.92 -15.36 5.51
C LEU A 126 -4.07 -15.12 6.47
#